data_AF-A0A0G1FR82-F1
#
_entry.id   AF-A0A0G1FR82-F1
#
_cell.length_a   1.000
_cell.length_b   1.000
_cell.length_c   1.000
_cell.angle_alpha   90.00
_cell.angle_beta   90.00
_cell.angle_gamma   90.00
#
_symmetry.space_group_name_H-M   'P 1'
#
loop_
_entity.id
_entity.type
_entity.pdbx_description
1 polymer ?
#
loop_
_entity_poly.entity_id
_entity_poly.type
_entity_poly.pdbx_seq_one_letter_code
_entity_poly.pdbx_strand_id
1 'polypeptide(L)'
;MPEKYRRNPNTNCSICGKSIYKRPSQIQLNHGKVYCGMTCYGVACRKEKPCIICGKLILAGLNKKTCSRGCANKLRIGIKYRQNKPRDKVNTYKQLKIRLLKLRGNVCERCGYNKLEILQVHHKDKNRDNNALENLELICPNCHFEKHYLEKSWLNKIT
;
A
#
# COMPACT_ATOMS: atom_id res chain seq x y z
N MET A 1 24.31 30.81 40.56
CA MET A 1 23.58 29.53 40.52
C MET A 1 22.10 29.84 40.49
N PRO A 2 21.30 29.28 39.57
CA PRO A 2 19.89 29.62 39.46
C PRO A 2 19.13 29.15 40.72
N GLU A 3 18.45 30.08 41.39
CA GLU A 3 17.58 29.78 42.52
C GLU A 3 16.53 28.74 42.14
N LYS A 4 16.56 27.58 42.80
CA LYS A 4 15.52 26.56 42.63
C LYS A 4 14.29 26.97 43.41
N TYR A 5 13.36 27.66 42.74
CA TYR A 5 12.04 27.95 43.32
C TYR A 5 11.32 26.64 43.67
N ARG A 6 11.21 26.32 44.97
CA ARG A 6 10.49 25.15 45.46
C ARG A 6 9.00 25.52 45.59
N ARG A 7 8.17 24.93 44.74
CA ARG A 7 6.71 25.11 44.80
C ARG A 7 6.07 24.00 45.61
N ASN A 8 5.20 24.36 46.55
CA ASN A 8 4.41 23.39 47.30
C ASN A 8 3.42 22.69 46.37
N PRO A 9 3.26 21.36 46.46
CA PRO A 9 2.25 20.63 45.72
C PRO A 9 0.84 21.17 45.97
N ASN A 10 0.03 21.23 44.93
CA ASN A 10 -1.37 21.66 45.02
C ASN A 10 -2.36 20.67 44.37
N THR A 11 -1.87 19.54 43.87
CA THR A 11 -2.67 18.50 43.23
C THR A 11 -1.91 17.16 43.17
N ASN A 12 -2.58 16.11 42.72
CA ASN A 12 -2.05 14.75 42.63
C ASN A 12 -2.08 14.27 41.18
N CYS A 13 -1.06 13.53 40.77
CA CYS A 13 -1.04 12.92 39.44
C CYS A 13 -2.20 11.92 39.28
N SER A 14 -2.98 12.05 38.20
CA SER A 14 -4.13 11.20 37.90
C SER A 14 -3.79 9.74 37.56
N ILE A 15 -2.50 9.38 37.47
CA ILE A 15 -2.04 8.03 37.13
C ILE A 15 -1.32 7.37 38.31
N CYS A 16 -0.31 8.02 38.88
CA CYS A 16 0.50 7.44 39.97
C CYS A 16 0.21 8.03 41.35
N GLY A 17 -0.69 9.02 41.46
CA GLY A 17 -1.06 9.64 42.74
C GLY A 17 -0.03 10.61 43.32
N LYS A 18 1.17 10.73 42.74
CA LYS A 18 2.26 11.58 43.25
C LYS A 18 1.81 13.03 43.44
N SER A 19 2.05 13.61 44.62
CA SER A 19 1.81 15.02 44.92
C SER A 19 2.74 15.91 44.11
N ILE A 20 2.15 16.80 43.31
CA ILE A 20 2.86 17.70 42.40
C ILE A 20 2.25 19.09 42.43
N TYR A 21 3.05 20.09 42.03
CA TYR A 21 2.53 21.42 41.72
C TYR A 21 2.15 21.49 40.23
N LYS A 22 0.96 22.00 39.92
CA LYS A 22 0.55 22.45 38.58
C LYS A 22 -0.08 23.83 38.68
N ARG A 23 0.05 24.65 37.62
CA ARG A 23 -0.59 25.97 37.62
C ARG A 23 -2.12 25.80 37.66
N PRO A 24 -2.88 26.56 38.48
CA PRO A 24 -4.34 26.41 38.56
C PRO A 24 -5.06 26.45 37.20
N SER A 25 -4.62 27.33 36.29
CA SER A 25 -5.14 27.39 34.92
C SER A 25 -4.94 26.10 34.12
N GLN A 26 -3.80 25.40 34.29
CA GLN A 26 -3.56 24.11 33.64
C GLN A 26 -4.47 23.01 34.20
N ILE A 27 -4.77 23.05 35.50
CA ILE A 27 -5.69 22.09 36.12
C ILE A 27 -7.09 22.28 35.53
N GLN A 28 -7.54 23.54 35.42
CA GLN A 28 -8.84 23.88 34.84
C GLN A 28 -8.95 23.46 33.37
N LEU A 29 -7.96 23.79 32.54
CA LEU A 29 -7.93 23.43 31.10
C LEU A 29 -7.98 21.92 30.85
N ASN A 30 -7.42 21.12 31.75
CA ASN A 30 -7.40 19.66 31.61
C ASN A 30 -8.55 18.98 32.39
N HIS A 31 -9.57 19.72 32.81
CA HIS A 31 -10.70 19.20 33.61
C HIS A 31 -10.23 18.40 34.84
N GLY A 32 -9.19 18.89 35.52
CA GLY A 32 -8.60 18.25 36.69
C GLY A 32 -7.61 17.13 36.38
N LYS A 33 -7.43 16.70 35.12
CA LYS A 33 -6.44 15.66 34.77
C LYS A 33 -5.04 16.24 34.71
N VAL A 34 -4.14 15.74 35.55
CA VAL A 34 -2.76 16.23 35.63
C VAL A 34 -1.77 15.09 35.82
N TYR A 35 -0.56 15.27 35.27
CA TYR A 35 0.46 14.23 35.23
C TYR A 35 1.79 14.72 35.78
N CYS A 36 2.48 13.87 36.56
CA CYS A 36 3.77 14.21 37.17
C CYS A 36 4.92 14.31 36.15
N GLY A 37 4.75 13.72 34.96
CA GLY A 37 5.74 13.73 33.89
C GLY A 37 5.25 13.00 32.64
N MET A 38 6.14 12.88 31.66
CA MET A 38 5.86 12.28 30.35
C MET A 38 5.44 10.81 30.46
N THR A 39 5.95 10.08 31.45
CA THR A 39 5.61 8.67 31.68
C THR A 39 4.12 8.51 32.00
N CYS A 40 3.61 9.25 32.99
CA CYS A 40 2.20 9.23 33.36
C CYS A 40 1.30 9.78 32.25
N TYR A 41 1.74 10.86 31.58
CA TYR A 41 1.01 11.38 30.42
C TYR A 41 0.89 10.33 29.30
N GLY A 42 1.99 9.63 28.99
CA GLY A 42 2.01 8.57 27.98
C GLY A 42 1.08 7.40 28.31
N VAL A 43 0.97 7.01 29.60
CA VAL A 43 -0.01 6.01 30.06
C VAL A 43 -1.44 6.50 29.82
N ALA A 44 -1.74 7.75 30.16
CA ALA A 44 -3.08 8.31 29.98
C ALA A 44 -3.50 8.42 28.50
N CYS A 45 -2.55 8.69 27.60
CA CYS A 45 -2.79 8.75 26.16
C CYS A 45 -2.86 7.38 25.47
N ARG A 46 -2.51 6.30 26.19
CA ARG A 46 -2.37 4.97 25.61
C ARG A 46 -3.73 4.40 25.20
N LYS A 47 -3.95 4.27 23.89
CA LYS A 47 -5.12 3.60 23.32
C LYS A 47 -4.80 2.15 23.00
N GLU A 48 -5.57 1.23 23.57
CA GLU A 48 -5.42 -0.20 23.33
C GLU A 48 -6.68 -0.79 22.67
N LYS A 49 -6.49 -1.88 21.95
CA LYS A 49 -7.55 -2.66 21.33
C LYS A 49 -7.29 -4.15 21.55
N PRO A 50 -8.32 -5.00 21.61
CA PRO A 50 -8.12 -6.43 21.84
C PRO A 50 -7.55 -7.14 20.60
N CYS A 51 -6.72 -8.14 20.83
CA CYS A 51 -6.32 -9.11 19.81
C CYS A 51 -7.54 -9.93 19.37
N ILE A 52 -7.75 -10.08 18.05
CA ILE A 52 -8.90 -10.82 17.52
C ILE A 52 -8.88 -12.34 17.76
N ILE A 53 -7.76 -12.90 18.26
CA ILE A 53 -7.61 -14.33 18.52
C ILE A 53 -7.66 -14.65 20.02
N CYS A 54 -7.04 -13.85 20.88
CA CYS A 54 -6.91 -14.16 22.31
C CYS A 54 -7.35 -13.02 23.24
N GLY A 55 -7.88 -11.92 22.71
CA GLY A 55 -8.34 -10.79 23.52
C GLY A 55 -7.25 -9.91 24.12
N LYS A 56 -5.98 -10.35 24.16
CA LYS A 56 -4.86 -9.56 24.72
C LYS A 56 -4.82 -8.14 24.15
N LEU A 57 -4.79 -7.15 25.03
CA LEU A 57 -4.72 -5.74 24.67
C LEU A 57 -3.40 -5.44 23.93
N ILE A 58 -3.55 -4.80 22.78
CA ILE A 58 -2.46 -4.34 21.92
C ILE A 58 -2.59 -2.85 21.68
N LEU A 59 -1.46 -2.17 21.54
CA LEU A 59 -1.42 -0.76 21.19
C LEU A 59 -2.15 -0.52 19.86
N ALA A 60 -3.15 0.35 19.88
CA ALA A 60 -3.95 0.69 18.70
C ALA A 60 -3.06 1.27 17.58
N GLY A 61 -2.06 2.09 17.95
CA GLY A 61 -1.11 2.71 17.02
C GLY A 61 -0.21 1.72 16.26
N LEU A 62 -0.10 0.46 16.70
CA LEU A 62 0.65 -0.56 15.96
C LEU A 62 -0.10 -1.05 14.71
N ASN A 63 -1.39 -0.73 14.56
CA ASN A 63 -2.25 -1.20 13.47
C ASN A 63 -2.29 -2.73 13.29
N LYS A 64 -1.82 -3.50 14.29
CA LYS A 64 -1.85 -4.96 14.30
C LYS A 64 -3.26 -5.46 14.60
N LYS A 65 -3.62 -6.63 14.04
CA LYS A 65 -4.86 -7.34 14.38
C LYS A 65 -4.65 -8.35 15.51
N THR A 66 -3.42 -8.84 15.67
CA THR A 66 -3.05 -9.88 16.62
C THR A 66 -1.86 -9.49 17.48
N CYS A 67 -1.78 -10.06 18.68
CA CYS A 67 -0.75 -9.72 19.66
C CYS A 67 0.61 -10.41 19.42
N SER A 68 0.62 -11.54 18.70
CA SER A 68 1.82 -12.37 18.53
C SER A 68 1.83 -13.11 17.19
N ARG A 69 3.01 -13.64 16.82
CA ARG A 69 3.17 -14.51 15.64
C ARG A 69 2.24 -15.73 15.71
N GLY A 70 2.10 -16.34 16.88
CA GLY A 70 1.18 -17.46 17.11
C GLY A 70 -0.27 -17.11 16.82
N CYS A 71 -0.76 -15.97 17.34
CA CYS A 71 -2.11 -15.50 17.03
C CYS A 71 -2.25 -15.14 15.54
N ALA A 72 -1.23 -14.54 14.93
CA ALA A 72 -1.24 -14.26 13.50
C ALA A 72 -1.26 -15.55 12.65
N ASN A 73 -0.68 -16.65 13.11
CA ASN A 73 -0.74 -17.95 12.43
C ASN A 73 -2.13 -18.54 12.56
N LYS A 74 -2.71 -18.55 13.78
CA LYS A 74 -4.09 -19.01 14.02
C LYS A 74 -5.09 -18.25 13.14
N LEU A 75 -4.95 -16.94 13.02
CA LEU A 75 -5.79 -16.11 12.14
C LEU A 75 -5.71 -16.53 10.66
N ARG A 76 -4.57 -17.07 10.21
CA ARG A 76 -4.38 -17.47 8.81
C ARG A 76 -4.86 -18.88 8.50
N ILE A 77 -5.16 -19.69 9.52
CA ILE A 77 -5.66 -21.05 9.32
C ILE A 77 -6.97 -20.98 8.54
N GLY A 78 -7.05 -21.71 7.42
CA GLY A 78 -8.25 -21.77 6.58
C GLY A 78 -8.41 -20.62 5.57
N ILE A 79 -7.51 -19.61 5.56
CA ILE A 79 -7.52 -18.60 4.50
C ILE A 79 -7.07 -19.25 3.19
N LYS A 80 -8.00 -19.43 2.25
CA LYS A 80 -7.69 -19.83 0.88
C LYS A 80 -7.20 -18.62 0.10
N TYR A 81 -5.93 -18.65 -0.31
CA TYR A 81 -5.43 -17.69 -1.30
C TYR A 81 -6.06 -18.02 -2.65
N ARG A 82 -6.61 -17.02 -3.34
CA ARG A 82 -7.06 -17.21 -4.72
C ARG A 82 -5.86 -17.67 -5.55
N GLN A 83 -5.88 -18.90 -6.05
CA GLN A 83 -4.85 -19.44 -6.95
C GLN A 83 -4.99 -18.92 -8.39
N ASN A 84 -5.89 -17.95 -8.64
CA ASN A 84 -6.20 -17.44 -9.97
C ASN A 84 -5.26 -16.31 -10.39
N LYS A 85 -3.96 -16.57 -10.43
CA LYS A 85 -3.13 -15.97 -11.47
C LYS A 85 -2.36 -17.11 -12.14
N PRO A 86 -2.47 -17.29 -13.46
CA PRO A 86 -1.55 -18.12 -14.21
C PRO A 86 -0.12 -17.80 -13.76
N ARG A 87 0.71 -18.82 -13.55
CA ARG A 87 2.13 -18.69 -13.17
C ARG A 87 2.99 -18.02 -14.25
N ASP A 88 2.40 -17.40 -15.27
CA ASP A 88 3.10 -16.45 -16.11
C ASP A 88 3.37 -15.18 -15.30
N LYS A 89 4.53 -15.17 -14.64
CA LYS A 89 5.07 -14.02 -13.90
C LYS A 89 5.37 -12.81 -14.81
N VAL A 90 5.20 -12.98 -16.12
CA VAL A 90 5.37 -11.96 -17.15
C VAL A 90 4.11 -11.09 -17.22
N ASN A 91 3.75 -10.46 -16.10
CA ASN A 91 2.58 -9.56 -16.04
C ASN A 91 2.97 -8.10 -16.32
N THR A 92 4.27 -7.80 -16.25
CA THR A 92 4.75 -6.47 -16.59
C THR A 92 4.95 -6.37 -18.10
N TYR A 93 4.41 -5.31 -18.70
CA TYR A 93 4.58 -4.95 -20.11
C TYR A 93 6.05 -5.08 -20.57
N LYS A 94 7.00 -4.69 -19.73
CA LYS A 94 8.44 -4.81 -19.98
C LYS A 94 8.88 -6.25 -20.22
N GLN A 95 8.43 -7.20 -19.39
CA GLN A 95 8.80 -8.61 -19.54
C GLN A 95 8.12 -9.21 -20.78
N LEU A 96 6.89 -8.82 -21.10
CA LEU A 96 6.20 -9.26 -22.33
C LEU A 96 6.96 -8.78 -23.57
N LYS A 97 7.36 -7.50 -23.59
CA LYS A 97 8.17 -6.92 -24.66
C LYS A 97 9.49 -7.67 -24.83
N ILE A 98 10.23 -7.92 -23.74
CA ILE A 98 11.49 -8.68 -23.79
C ILE A 98 11.26 -10.12 -24.30
N ARG A 99 10.18 -10.77 -23.86
CA ARG A 99 9.85 -12.14 -24.29
C ARG A 99 9.54 -12.19 -25.79
N LEU A 100 8.73 -11.26 -26.29
CA LEU A 100 8.41 -11.17 -27.71
C LEU A 100 9.63 -10.84 -28.56
N LEU A 101 10.48 -9.92 -28.11
CA LEU A 101 11.75 -9.61 -28.77
C LEU A 101 12.65 -10.82 -28.93
N LYS A 102 12.76 -11.66 -27.89
CA LYS A 102 13.55 -12.89 -27.95
C LYS A 102 12.94 -13.95 -28.87
N LEU A 103 11.61 -14.05 -28.93
CA LEU A 103 10.92 -15.10 -29.69
C LEU A 103 10.73 -14.74 -31.16
N ARG A 104 10.53 -13.46 -31.47
CA ARG A 104 10.08 -12.99 -32.79
C ARG A 104 11.06 -12.00 -33.44
N GLY A 105 12.16 -11.70 -32.75
CA GLY A 105 13.19 -10.81 -33.24
C GLY A 105 12.92 -9.34 -32.91
N ASN A 106 13.82 -8.52 -33.45
CA ASN A 106 14.00 -7.13 -33.05
C ASN A 106 13.36 -6.14 -34.03
N VAL A 107 12.27 -6.55 -34.69
CA VAL A 107 11.60 -5.78 -35.74
C VAL A 107 10.09 -5.74 -35.52
N CYS A 108 9.45 -4.72 -36.07
CA CYS A 108 8.00 -4.64 -36.15
C CYS A 108 7.48 -5.77 -37.03
N GLU A 109 6.56 -6.57 -36.50
CA GLU A 109 5.95 -7.72 -37.20
C GLU A 109 5.10 -7.31 -38.43
N ARG A 110 4.82 -6.00 -38.60
CA ARG A 110 3.99 -5.48 -39.71
C ARG A 110 4.79 -4.76 -40.80
N CYS A 111 5.76 -3.93 -40.41
CA CYS A 111 6.47 -3.07 -41.37
C CYS A 111 8.00 -3.19 -41.30
N GLY A 112 8.54 -4.07 -40.46
CA GLY A 112 9.99 -4.31 -40.35
C GLY A 112 10.79 -3.24 -39.62
N TYR A 113 10.16 -2.18 -39.09
CA TYR A 113 10.83 -1.15 -38.29
C TYR A 113 11.64 -1.75 -37.13
N ASN A 114 12.92 -1.40 -36.99
CA ASN A 114 13.89 -2.17 -36.19
C ASN A 114 14.44 -1.45 -34.94
N LYS A 115 13.89 -0.28 -34.55
CA LYS A 115 14.31 0.39 -33.30
C LYS A 115 13.60 -0.22 -32.09
N LEU A 116 14.33 -1.06 -31.38
CA LEU A 116 13.88 -1.86 -30.24
C LEU A 116 13.21 -1.07 -29.12
N GLU A 117 13.78 0.09 -28.81
CA GLU A 117 13.32 1.00 -27.77
C GLU A 117 11.88 1.46 -28.06
N ILE A 118 11.55 1.60 -29.35
CA ILE A 118 10.32 2.18 -29.86
C ILE A 118 9.23 1.13 -30.06
N LEU A 119 9.57 -0.14 -30.32
CA LEU A 119 8.59 -1.21 -30.48
C LEU A 119 7.69 -1.38 -29.25
N GLN A 120 6.44 -1.76 -29.48
CA GLN A 120 5.41 -1.88 -28.45
C GLN A 120 4.67 -3.21 -28.58
N VAL A 121 4.16 -3.70 -27.46
CA VAL A 121 3.30 -4.89 -27.42
C VAL A 121 1.87 -4.47 -27.67
N HIS A 122 1.23 -5.08 -28.66
CA HIS A 122 -0.19 -4.89 -28.98
C HIS A 122 -0.96 -6.19 -28.74
N HIS A 123 -2.13 -6.07 -28.14
CA HIS A 123 -3.10 -7.15 -27.98
C HIS A 123 -4.06 -7.13 -29.18
N LYS A 124 -4.03 -8.18 -30.01
CA LYS A 124 -4.86 -8.31 -31.23
C LYS A 124 -6.36 -8.26 -30.91
N ASP A 125 -6.76 -8.88 -29.79
CA ASP A 125 -8.14 -8.88 -29.28
C ASP A 125 -8.52 -7.65 -28.42
N LYS A 126 -7.57 -6.74 -28.19
CA LYS A 126 -7.69 -5.55 -27.33
C LYS A 126 -7.98 -5.83 -25.85
N ASN A 127 -7.97 -7.09 -25.43
CA ASN A 127 -8.13 -7.48 -24.05
C ASN A 127 -6.76 -7.53 -23.36
N ARG A 128 -6.49 -6.53 -22.51
CA ARG A 128 -5.21 -6.40 -21.78
C ARG A 128 -4.95 -7.55 -20.80
N ASP A 129 -5.99 -8.31 -20.43
CA ASP A 129 -5.86 -9.47 -19.56
C ASP A 129 -5.47 -10.74 -20.34
N ASN A 130 -5.70 -10.78 -21.66
CA ASN A 130 -5.33 -11.90 -22.52
C ASN A 130 -3.86 -11.81 -22.99
N ASN A 131 -2.95 -12.29 -22.14
CA ASN A 131 -1.51 -12.28 -22.42
C ASN A 131 -1.00 -13.54 -23.13
N ALA A 132 -1.89 -14.31 -23.78
CA ALA A 132 -1.48 -15.43 -24.64
C ALA A 132 -0.57 -14.93 -25.76
N LEU A 133 0.55 -15.61 -26.02
CA LEU A 133 1.56 -15.11 -26.97
C LEU A 133 0.97 -14.92 -28.36
N GLU A 134 0.06 -15.79 -28.78
CA GLU A 134 -0.63 -15.78 -30.07
C GLU A 134 -1.48 -14.52 -30.25
N ASN A 135 -2.02 -14.00 -29.14
CA ASN A 135 -2.81 -12.77 -29.08
C ASN A 135 -1.94 -11.49 -29.06
N LEU A 136 -0.65 -11.61 -28.78
CA LEU A 136 0.25 -10.47 -28.77
C LEU A 136 0.93 -10.30 -30.13
N GLU A 137 1.28 -9.06 -30.48
CA GLU A 137 2.16 -8.71 -31.59
C GLU A 137 3.13 -7.58 -31.17
N LEU A 138 4.35 -7.61 -31.69
CA LEU A 138 5.36 -6.58 -31.49
C LEU A 138 5.37 -5.63 -32.69
N ILE A 139 4.89 -4.40 -32.49
CA ILE A 139 4.70 -3.43 -33.57
C ILE A 139 5.24 -2.04 -33.23
N CYS A 140 5.52 -1.21 -34.23
CA CYS A 140 5.94 0.18 -34.01
C CYS A 140 4.73 1.08 -33.68
N PRO A 141 4.94 2.29 -33.12
CA PRO A 141 3.87 3.22 -32.78
C PRO A 141 2.99 3.60 -33.97
N ASN A 142 3.54 3.68 -35.17
CA ASN A 142 2.78 4.02 -36.38
C ASN A 142 1.78 2.90 -36.73
N CYS A 143 2.25 1.66 -36.84
CA CYS A 143 1.37 0.52 -37.12
C CYS A 143 0.38 0.27 -35.97
N HIS A 144 0.78 0.54 -34.73
CA HIS A 144 -0.12 0.49 -33.58
C HIS A 144 -1.24 1.52 -33.70
N PHE A 145 -0.87 2.76 -34.05
CA PHE A 145 -1.82 3.85 -34.23
C PHE A 145 -2.77 3.59 -35.41
N GLU A 146 -2.24 3.19 -36.57
CA GLU A 146 -3.05 2.80 -37.74
C GLU A 146 -4.08 1.74 -37.39
N LYS A 147 -3.71 0.70 -36.63
CA LYS A 147 -4.66 -0.35 -36.23
C LYS A 147 -5.85 0.21 -35.45
N HIS A 148 -5.60 1.06 -34.45
CA HIS A 148 -6.66 1.63 -33.63
C HIS A 148 -7.44 2.74 -34.34
N TYR A 149 -6.77 3.49 -35.22
CA TYR A 149 -7.35 4.61 -35.95
C TYR A 149 -8.23 4.13 -37.12
N LEU A 150 -7.70 3.25 -37.98
CA LEU A 150 -8.41 2.75 -39.15
C LEU A 150 -9.69 2.00 -38.77
N GLU A 151 -9.69 1.23 -37.69
CA GLU A 151 -10.91 0.54 -37.24
C GLU A 151 -12.05 1.49 -36.86
N LYS A 152 -11.71 2.69 -36.37
CA LYS A 152 -12.68 3.72 -36.00
C LYS A 152 -12.93 4.74 -37.11
N SER A 153 -12.29 4.56 -38.27
CA SER A 153 -12.40 5.50 -39.37
C SER A 153 -13.83 5.52 -39.92
N TRP A 154 -14.39 6.71 -40.03
CA TRP A 154 -15.70 6.92 -40.66
C TRP A 154 -15.68 6.57 -42.16
N LEU A 155 -14.49 6.54 -42.79
CA LEU A 155 -14.29 6.15 -44.19
C LEU A 155 -14.64 4.68 -44.45
N ASN A 156 -14.64 3.82 -43.42
CA ASN A 156 -15.03 2.41 -43.54
C ASN A 156 -16.51 2.22 -43.92
N LYS A 157 -17.31 3.29 -43.90
CA LYS A 157 -18.72 3.28 -44.30
C LYS A 157 -18.93 3.67 -45.78
N ILE A 158 -17.86 4.07 -46.47
CA ILE A 158 -17.89 4.55 -47.85
C ILE A 158 -17.46 3.45 -48.82
N THR A 159 -16.61 2.53 -48.34
CA THR A 159 -16.21 1.28 -49.00
C THR A 159 -17.17 0.16 -48.65
#